data_AF-A0A7X3Q9T4-F1
#
_entry.id   AF-A0A7X3Q9T4-F1
#
_cell.length_a   1.000
_cell.length_b   1.000
_cell.length_c   1.000
_cell.angle_alpha   90.00
_cell.angle_beta   90.00
_cell.angle_gamma   90.00
#
_symmetry.space_group_name_H-M   'P 1'
#
loop_
_entity.id
_entity.type
_entity.pdbx_description
1 polymer ?
#
loop_
_entity_poly.entity_id
_entity_poly.type
_entity_poly.pdbx_seq_one_letter_code
_entity_poly.pdbx_strand_id
1 'polypeptide(L)'
;MKCISLFVAAIVMFGAAGALAQGATLYVRYEHQGSVAYGILEGETIQELSGAPFDAGRRTGTTRQLSAVRLLAPTAPEKVIAVGFNYRSHLGDTPEAEYPGIFSKFPTSLIPHEGVITYYDDATNLHYEGEMVLIIGKTARNVSEADAPEHIFAVAPGNDVSERVWQQ
;
A
#
# COMPACT_ATOMS: atom_id res chain seq x y z
N MET A 1 34.91 7.44 -43.36
CA MET A 1 35.01 7.79 -41.92
C MET A 1 33.81 7.20 -41.21
N LYS A 2 34.06 6.38 -40.19
CA LYS A 2 33.07 5.59 -39.45
C LYS A 2 32.33 6.47 -38.45
N CYS A 3 31.00 6.39 -38.38
CA CYS A 3 30.25 6.72 -37.17
C CYS A 3 29.31 5.54 -36.88
N ILE A 4 29.83 4.58 -36.12
CA ILE A 4 29.05 3.51 -35.51
C ILE A 4 28.43 4.11 -34.26
N SER A 5 27.12 4.38 -34.28
CA SER A 5 26.37 4.72 -33.08
C SER A 5 26.25 3.46 -32.21
N LEU A 6 26.95 3.48 -31.09
CA LEU A 6 26.90 2.45 -30.06
C LEU A 6 25.58 2.60 -29.29
N PHE A 7 24.59 1.75 -29.57
CA PHE A 7 23.38 1.64 -28.76
C PHE A 7 23.74 0.88 -27.48
N VAL A 8 23.98 1.59 -26.38
CA VAL A 8 24.10 0.98 -25.06
C VAL A 8 22.68 0.76 -24.53
N ALA A 9 22.15 -0.44 -24.71
CA ALA A 9 20.97 -0.88 -24.00
C ALA A 9 21.34 -1.07 -22.52
N ALA A 10 21.01 -0.08 -21.68
CA ALA A 10 21.05 -0.25 -20.24
C ALA A 10 19.94 -1.21 -19.85
N ILE A 11 20.28 -2.49 -19.69
CA ILE A 11 19.42 -3.46 -19.01
C ILE A 11 19.41 -3.04 -17.54
N VAL A 12 18.40 -2.26 -17.14
CA VAL A 12 18.09 -2.05 -15.73
C VAL A 12 17.41 -3.33 -15.25
N MET A 13 18.20 -4.25 -14.70
CA MET A 13 17.66 -5.35 -13.92
C MET A 13 17.06 -4.75 -12.64
N PHE A 14 15.72 -4.66 -12.58
CA PHE A 14 15.01 -4.43 -11.33
C PHE A 14 15.05 -5.72 -10.48
N GLY A 15 16.20 -5.98 -9.86
CA GLY A 15 16.31 -6.89 -8.73
C GLY A 15 16.17 -6.09 -7.44
N ALA A 16 14.94 -5.78 -7.02
CA ALA A 16 14.72 -4.99 -5.81
C ALA A 16 13.41 -5.38 -5.09
N ALA A 17 13.33 -6.64 -4.64
CA ALA A 17 12.41 -7.03 -3.56
C ALA A 17 13.16 -7.26 -2.22
N GLY A 18 14.48 -7.02 -2.17
CA GLY A 18 15.34 -7.54 -1.09
C GLY A 18 15.78 -6.54 -0.01
N ALA A 19 15.37 -5.27 -0.06
CA ALA A 19 15.88 -4.25 0.86
C ALA A 19 14.74 -3.47 1.54
N LEU A 20 13.83 -4.17 2.21
CA LEU A 20 13.04 -3.55 3.27
C LEU A 20 13.82 -3.70 4.59
N ALA A 21 13.78 -2.64 5.40
CA ALA A 21 14.64 -2.38 6.56
C ALA A 21 14.94 -3.63 7.41
N GLN A 22 16.23 -3.89 7.67
CA GLN A 22 16.67 -4.88 8.63
C GLN A 22 15.95 -4.64 9.97
N GLY A 23 15.08 -5.58 10.36
CA GLY A 23 14.35 -5.54 11.64
C GLY A 23 12.83 -5.33 11.54
N ALA A 24 12.27 -4.99 10.38
CA ALA A 24 10.81 -4.88 10.22
C ALA A 24 10.16 -6.24 9.93
N THR A 25 9.01 -6.51 10.55
CA THR A 25 8.17 -7.67 10.19
C THR A 25 7.26 -7.30 9.03
N LEU A 26 7.33 -8.05 7.93
CA LEU A 26 6.48 -7.83 6.76
C LEU A 26 5.25 -8.73 6.84
N TYR A 27 4.07 -8.12 6.91
CA TYR A 27 2.81 -8.86 6.85
C TYR A 27 2.23 -8.81 5.45
N VAL A 28 1.70 -9.95 5.00
CA VAL A 28 1.02 -10.07 3.71
C VAL A 28 -0.34 -10.71 3.91
N ARG A 29 -1.27 -10.35 3.03
CA ARG A 29 -2.51 -11.08 2.81
C ARG A 29 -2.44 -11.64 1.40
N TYR A 30 -2.76 -12.92 1.25
CA TYR A 30 -2.57 -13.62 -0.02
C TYR A 30 -3.70 -14.61 -0.27
N GLU A 31 -3.85 -14.99 -1.53
CA GLU A 31 -4.70 -16.09 -1.97
C GLU A 31 -3.83 -17.24 -2.48
N HIS A 32 -4.15 -18.46 -2.06
CA HIS A 32 -3.55 -19.68 -2.58
C HIS A 32 -4.66 -20.72 -2.80
N GLN A 33 -4.81 -21.20 -4.03
CA GLN A 33 -5.81 -22.21 -4.40
C GLN A 33 -7.24 -21.84 -3.95
N GLY A 34 -7.63 -20.58 -4.12
CA GLY A 34 -8.96 -20.07 -3.73
C GLY A 34 -9.15 -19.80 -2.23
N SER A 35 -8.14 -20.08 -1.41
CA SER A 35 -8.18 -19.78 0.04
C SER A 35 -7.39 -18.52 0.34
N VAL A 36 -7.98 -17.62 1.12
CA VAL A 36 -7.34 -16.38 1.57
C VAL A 36 -6.77 -16.56 2.96
N ALA A 37 -5.51 -16.15 3.14
CA ALA A 37 -4.83 -16.20 4.42
C ALA A 37 -3.94 -14.95 4.63
N TYR A 38 -3.49 -14.79 5.87
CA TYR A 38 -2.46 -13.83 6.24
C TYR A 38 -1.14 -14.57 6.46
N GLY A 39 -0.03 -13.85 6.36
CA GLY A 39 1.28 -14.42 6.61
C GLY A 39 2.33 -13.38 6.96
N ILE A 40 3.46 -13.85 7.49
CA ILE A 40 4.68 -13.07 7.66
C ILE A 40 5.62 -13.42 6.50
N LEU A 41 6.07 -12.44 5.73
CA LEU A 41 7.01 -12.62 4.64
C LEU A 41 8.45 -12.52 5.15
N GLU A 42 9.20 -13.60 5.00
CA GLU A 42 10.61 -13.73 5.36
C GLU A 42 11.39 -14.16 4.10
N GLY A 43 12.06 -13.20 3.45
CA GLY A 43 12.65 -13.41 2.13
C GLY A 43 11.56 -13.73 1.09
N GLU A 44 11.61 -14.92 0.50
CA GLU A 44 10.60 -15.40 -0.45
C GLU A 44 9.61 -16.39 0.17
N THR A 45 9.68 -16.61 1.50
CA THR A 45 8.81 -17.55 2.21
C THR A 45 7.77 -16.81 3.03
N ILE A 46 6.51 -17.20 2.87
CA ILE A 46 5.40 -16.73 3.68
C ILE A 46 5.14 -17.76 4.79
N GLN A 47 5.26 -17.33 6.04
CA GLN A 47 4.83 -18.06 7.23
C GLN A 47 3.35 -17.77 7.47
N GLU A 48 2.46 -18.72 7.19
CA GLU A 48 1.01 -18.52 7.33
C GLU A 48 0.62 -18.24 8.78
N LEU A 49 -0.35 -17.34 8.95
CA LEU A 49 -0.96 -17.00 10.23
C LEU A 49 -2.37 -17.59 10.33
N SER A 50 -2.74 -18.01 11.54
CA SER A 50 -4.06 -18.57 11.86
C SER A 50 -5.22 -17.57 11.76
N GLY A 51 -4.91 -16.29 11.51
CA GLY A 51 -5.84 -15.18 11.46
C GLY A 51 -5.11 -13.88 11.10
N ALA A 52 -5.84 -12.76 11.08
CA ALA A 52 -5.24 -11.46 10.83
C ALA A 52 -4.21 -11.10 11.92
N PRO A 53 -3.09 -10.45 11.56
CA PRO A 53 -2.03 -10.18 12.52
C PRO A 53 -2.39 -9.10 13.54
N PHE A 54 -3.37 -8.23 13.22
CA PHE A 54 -3.96 -7.27 14.16
C PHE A 54 -5.01 -7.89 15.11
N ASP A 55 -5.46 -9.13 14.82
CA ASP A 55 -6.40 -9.89 15.66
C ASP A 55 -5.71 -11.09 16.33
N ALA A 56 -4.44 -10.92 16.73
CA ALA A 56 -3.62 -11.93 17.41
C ALA A 56 -3.40 -13.25 16.64
N GLY A 57 -3.40 -13.21 15.30
CA GLY A 57 -3.00 -14.34 14.45
C GLY A 57 -1.60 -14.87 14.79
N ARG A 58 -1.45 -16.19 14.84
CA ARG A 58 -0.17 -16.85 15.17
C ARG A 58 0.30 -17.72 14.01
N ARG A 59 1.62 -17.92 13.91
CA ARG A 59 2.20 -18.84 12.91
C ARG A 59 1.55 -20.22 13.04
N THR A 60 1.07 -20.76 11.93
CA THR A 60 0.45 -22.10 11.88
C THR A 60 1.49 -23.22 11.74
N GLY A 61 2.71 -22.86 11.33
CA GLY A 61 3.76 -23.80 10.89
C GLY A 61 3.68 -24.12 9.39
N THR A 62 2.61 -23.71 8.72
CA THR A 62 2.48 -23.82 7.27
C THR A 62 3.29 -22.73 6.57
N THR A 63 4.01 -23.11 5.52
CA THR A 63 4.75 -22.17 4.67
C THR A 63 4.30 -22.22 3.22
N ARG A 64 4.50 -21.10 2.51
CA ARG A 64 4.28 -20.96 1.07
C ARG A 64 5.41 -20.15 0.45
N GLN A 65 5.80 -20.48 -0.78
CA GLN A 65 6.65 -19.58 -1.56
C GLN A 65 5.83 -18.38 -2.02
N LEU A 66 6.40 -17.18 -1.99
CA LEU A 66 5.78 -15.95 -2.48
C LEU A 66 5.35 -16.10 -3.94
N SER A 67 6.15 -16.77 -4.77
CA SER A 67 5.85 -17.05 -6.17
C SER A 67 4.69 -18.02 -6.40
N ALA A 68 4.23 -18.72 -5.36
CA ALA A 68 3.13 -19.69 -5.44
C ALA A 68 1.79 -19.10 -4.98
N VAL A 69 1.73 -17.81 -4.66
CA VAL A 69 0.52 -17.14 -4.16
C VAL A 69 0.22 -15.88 -4.96
N ARG A 70 -1.02 -15.42 -4.88
CA ARG A 70 -1.41 -14.09 -5.35
C ARG A 70 -1.49 -13.15 -4.16
N LEU A 71 -0.69 -12.09 -4.14
CA LEU A 71 -0.80 -11.05 -3.12
C LEU A 71 -2.13 -10.30 -3.27
N LEU A 72 -2.73 -9.96 -2.14
CA LEU A 72 -3.94 -9.15 -2.05
C LEU A 72 -3.60 -7.78 -1.44
N ALA A 73 -4.57 -6.87 -1.38
CA ALA A 73 -4.47 -5.72 -0.48
C ALA A 73 -4.18 -6.23 0.95
N PRO A 74 -3.31 -5.56 1.74
CA PRO A 74 -2.78 -6.08 3.00
C PRO A 74 -3.88 -6.34 4.05
N THR A 75 -5.04 -5.69 3.91
CA THR A 75 -6.22 -5.89 4.76
C THR A 75 -7.50 -5.91 3.92
N ALA A 76 -8.65 -6.14 4.57
CA ALA A 76 -9.97 -6.00 3.99
C ALA A 76 -10.77 -4.97 4.80
N PRO A 77 -10.49 -3.67 4.63
CA PRO A 77 -11.04 -2.64 5.51
C PRO A 77 -12.50 -2.32 5.17
N GLU A 78 -13.27 -1.88 6.17
CA GLU A 78 -14.62 -1.34 5.96
C GLU A 78 -14.61 0.11 5.44
N LYS A 79 -13.50 0.82 5.67
CA LYS A 79 -13.34 2.24 5.33
C LYS A 79 -11.89 2.54 4.95
N VAL A 80 -11.70 3.41 3.95
CA VAL A 80 -10.41 4.01 3.63
C VAL A 80 -10.57 5.51 3.78
N ILE A 81 -9.80 6.09 4.71
CA ILE A 81 -9.80 7.53 5.01
C ILE A 81 -8.47 8.09 4.53
N ALA A 82 -8.53 9.19 3.79
CA ALA A 82 -7.38 9.87 3.20
C ALA A 82 -7.34 11.34 3.63
N VAL A 83 -6.16 11.93 3.51
CA VAL A 83 -5.90 13.33 3.91
C VAL A 83 -5.30 14.05 2.73
N GLY A 84 -6.02 15.06 2.21
CA GLY A 84 -5.54 15.90 1.13
C GLY A 84 -4.58 16.97 1.65
N PHE A 85 -3.67 17.42 0.79
CA PHE A 85 -2.80 18.58 1.05
C PHE A 85 -1.90 18.44 2.30
N ASN A 86 -1.54 17.22 2.69
CA ASN A 86 -0.78 16.93 3.91
C ASN A 86 0.76 17.01 3.74
N TYR A 87 1.23 17.39 2.55
CA TYR A 87 2.65 17.61 2.26
C TYR A 87 2.87 19.06 1.85
N ARG A 88 3.75 19.78 2.55
CA ARG A 88 4.09 21.18 2.22
C ARG A 88 4.51 21.36 0.77
N SER A 89 5.27 20.40 0.24
CA SER A 89 5.70 20.40 -1.17
C SER A 89 4.55 20.27 -2.17
N HIS A 90 3.38 19.84 -1.73
CA HIS A 90 2.19 19.65 -2.55
C HIS A 90 1.17 20.79 -2.42
N LEU A 91 1.41 21.76 -1.53
CA LEU A 91 0.51 22.89 -1.32
C LEU A 91 0.58 23.94 -2.44
N GLY A 92 1.75 24.09 -3.08
CA GLY A 92 2.00 25.20 -3.99
C GLY A 92 1.83 26.54 -3.25
N ASP A 93 0.90 27.37 -3.75
CA ASP A 93 0.55 28.67 -3.14
C ASP A 93 -0.63 28.56 -2.14
N THR A 94 -1.16 27.36 -1.91
CA THR A 94 -2.28 27.13 -1.00
C THR A 94 -1.80 27.21 0.45
N PRO A 95 -2.45 27.99 1.33
CA PRO A 95 -2.08 28.02 2.75
C PRO A 95 -2.35 26.68 3.44
N GLU A 96 -1.59 26.38 4.50
CA GLU A 96 -1.88 25.25 5.38
C GLU A 96 -3.28 25.41 5.99
N ALA A 97 -4.09 24.36 5.93
CA ALA A 97 -5.42 24.36 6.53
C ALA A 97 -5.33 24.19 8.06
N GLU A 98 -6.22 24.87 8.81
CA GLU A 98 -6.31 24.72 10.27
C GLU A 98 -6.69 23.29 10.68
N TYR A 99 -7.52 22.64 9.86
CA TYR A 99 -7.95 21.25 10.04
C TYR A 99 -7.58 20.42 8.81
N PRO A 100 -7.21 19.14 8.98
CA PRO A 100 -6.86 18.27 7.86
C PRO A 100 -8.06 18.08 6.91
N GLY A 101 -7.79 18.14 5.60
CA GLY A 101 -8.77 17.87 4.55
C GLY A 101 -9.05 16.37 4.46
N ILE A 102 -9.96 15.87 5.29
CA ILE A 102 -10.30 14.44 5.34
C ILE A 102 -11.35 14.10 4.28
N PHE A 103 -11.10 13.03 3.53
CA PHE A 103 -12.06 12.42 2.62
C PHE A 103 -11.99 10.90 2.69
N SER A 104 -12.87 10.23 1.97
CA SER A 104 -12.95 8.77 1.96
C SER A 104 -12.86 8.21 0.55
N LYS A 105 -12.20 7.06 0.44
CA LYS A 105 -12.32 6.16 -0.71
C LYS A 105 -13.09 4.92 -0.28
N PHE A 106 -13.86 4.35 -1.19
CA PHE A 106 -14.56 3.11 -0.89
C PHE A 106 -13.58 1.93 -0.90
N PRO A 107 -13.72 0.94 0.00
CA PRO A 107 -12.87 -0.25 -0.01
C PRO A 107 -12.84 -1.00 -1.35
N THR A 108 -13.90 -0.86 -2.16
CA THR A 108 -13.98 -1.39 -3.52
C THR A 108 -12.99 -0.78 -4.50
N SER A 109 -12.35 0.35 -4.16
CA SER A 109 -11.29 0.95 -4.97
C SER A 109 -9.90 0.36 -4.69
N LEU A 110 -9.77 -0.55 -3.72
CA LEU A 110 -8.47 -1.14 -3.40
C LEU A 110 -8.04 -2.14 -4.48
N ILE A 111 -6.83 -1.93 -4.97
CA ILE A 111 -6.19 -2.79 -5.96
C ILE A 111 -4.96 -3.43 -5.29
N PRO A 112 -4.75 -4.75 -5.45
CA PRO A 112 -3.58 -5.41 -4.87
C PRO A 112 -2.29 -4.99 -5.58
N HIS A 113 -1.15 -5.37 -4.99
CA HIS A 113 0.15 -5.25 -5.65
C HIS A 113 0.12 -5.85 -7.05
N GLU A 114 0.76 -5.18 -8.02
CA GLU A 114 0.75 -5.52 -9.45
C GLU A 114 -0.64 -5.59 -10.12
N GLY A 115 -1.69 -5.14 -9.42
CA GLY A 115 -3.01 -5.03 -10.00
C GLY A 115 -3.09 -3.90 -11.04
N VAL A 116 -4.04 -4.03 -11.96
CA VAL A 116 -4.25 -3.08 -13.05
C VAL A 116 -5.19 -1.97 -12.58
N ILE A 117 -4.74 -0.73 -12.66
CA ILE A 117 -5.60 0.46 -12.47
C ILE A 117 -6.53 0.54 -13.68
N THR A 118 -7.84 0.49 -13.42
CA THR A 118 -8.88 0.71 -14.43
C THR A 118 -9.51 2.07 -14.20
N TYR A 119 -9.91 2.72 -15.30
CA TYR A 119 -10.50 4.05 -15.30
C TYR A 119 -11.50 4.15 -16.45
N TYR A 120 -12.38 5.14 -16.39
CA TYR A 120 -13.39 5.38 -17.42
C TYR A 120 -12.77 6.11 -18.63
N ASP A 121 -13.33 5.90 -19.82
CA ASP A 121 -12.81 6.47 -21.08
C ASP A 121 -12.79 8.01 -21.10
N ASP A 122 -13.59 8.66 -20.26
CA ASP A 122 -13.68 10.11 -20.11
C ASP A 122 -12.78 10.68 -18.99
N ALA A 123 -11.97 9.85 -18.33
CA ALA A 123 -10.90 10.32 -17.45
C ALA A 123 -9.78 10.94 -18.31
N THR A 124 -9.52 12.22 -18.12
CA THR A 124 -8.59 12.98 -18.99
C THR A 124 -7.36 13.51 -18.26
N ASN A 125 -7.41 13.53 -16.93
CA ASN A 125 -6.33 14.01 -16.07
C ASN A 125 -6.16 13.10 -14.85
N LEU A 126 -5.74 11.86 -15.11
CA LEU A 126 -5.49 10.85 -14.08
C LEU A 126 -4.09 11.02 -13.47
N HIS A 127 -4.03 11.26 -12.17
CA HIS A 127 -2.78 11.40 -11.42
C HIS A 127 -2.57 10.22 -10.47
N TYR A 128 -1.30 9.94 -10.18
CA TYR A 128 -0.87 9.11 -9.06
C TYR A 128 -0.46 9.99 -7.88
N GLU A 129 -0.65 9.48 -6.67
CA GLU A 129 -0.25 10.12 -5.41
C GLU A 129 0.31 9.03 -4.49
N GLY A 130 1.64 8.98 -4.35
CA GLY A 130 2.28 7.99 -3.48
C GLY A 130 2.13 8.39 -2.02
N GLU A 131 1.44 7.58 -1.23
CA GLU A 131 1.06 7.90 0.14
C GLU A 131 1.54 6.84 1.15
N MET A 132 1.84 7.28 2.37
CA MET A 132 2.01 6.38 3.51
C MET A 132 0.65 6.04 4.10
N VAL A 133 0.27 4.77 4.03
CA VAL A 133 -1.01 4.27 4.54
C VAL A 133 -0.81 3.71 5.95
N LEU A 134 -1.59 4.19 6.90
CA LEU A 134 -1.66 3.64 8.25
C LEU A 134 -2.73 2.55 8.31
N ILE A 135 -2.36 1.37 8.80
CA ILE A 135 -3.29 0.28 9.11
C ILE A 135 -3.61 0.36 10.60
N ILE A 136 -4.86 0.69 10.92
CA ILE A 136 -5.33 0.76 12.30
C ILE A 136 -5.67 -0.64 12.80
N GLY A 137 -5.06 -1.08 13.91
CA GLY A 137 -5.28 -2.41 14.49
C GLY A 137 -6.12 -2.44 15.76
N LYS A 138 -6.45 -1.27 16.32
CA LYS A 138 -7.29 -1.17 17.52
C LYS A 138 -8.37 -0.13 17.32
N THR A 139 -9.59 -0.45 17.72
CA THR A 139 -10.70 0.51 17.77
C THR A 139 -10.27 1.75 18.55
N ALA A 140 -10.47 2.92 17.94
CA ALA A 140 -10.02 4.21 18.44
C ALA A 140 -11.20 5.17 18.52
N ARG A 141 -11.25 6.00 19.57
CA ARG A 141 -12.20 7.11 19.71
C ARG A 141 -11.59 8.18 20.60
N ASN A 142 -11.57 9.45 20.14
CA ASN A 142 -11.01 10.58 20.87
C ASN A 142 -9.59 10.31 21.41
N VAL A 143 -8.75 9.68 20.59
CA VAL A 143 -7.36 9.31 20.94
C VAL A 143 -6.49 10.57 20.88
N SER A 144 -5.64 10.76 21.88
CA SER A 144 -4.67 11.85 21.89
C SER A 144 -3.57 11.61 20.84
N GLU A 145 -2.87 12.66 20.42
CA GLU A 145 -1.73 12.50 19.50
C GLU A 145 -0.65 11.59 20.09
N ALA A 146 -0.40 11.70 21.40
CA ALA A 146 0.60 10.89 22.10
C ALA A 146 0.24 9.40 22.13
N ASP A 147 -1.05 9.07 22.21
CA ASP A 147 -1.54 7.68 22.26
C ASP A 147 -1.79 7.08 20.88
N ALA A 148 -1.85 7.91 19.82
CA ALA A 148 -2.14 7.47 18.45
C ALA A 148 -1.24 6.33 17.94
N PRO A 149 0.08 6.31 18.22
CA PRO A 149 0.95 5.20 17.80
C PRO A 149 0.50 3.83 18.33
N GLU A 150 -0.14 3.76 19.48
CA GLU A 150 -0.60 2.49 20.07
C GLU A 150 -1.76 1.84 19.31
N HIS A 151 -2.44 2.60 18.46
CA HIS A 151 -3.56 2.16 17.64
C HIS A 151 -3.15 1.78 16.21
N ILE A 152 -1.97 2.22 15.76
CA ILE A 152 -1.42 1.91 14.44
C ILE A 152 -0.76 0.54 14.52
N PHE A 153 -1.24 -0.40 13.73
CA PHE A 153 -0.67 -1.75 13.65
C PHE A 153 0.50 -1.83 12.67
N ALA A 154 0.35 -1.23 11.50
CA ALA A 154 1.36 -1.28 10.45
C ALA A 154 1.27 -0.07 9.53
N VAL A 155 2.29 0.09 8.70
CA VAL A 155 2.30 1.03 7.58
C VAL A 155 2.41 0.24 6.27
N ALA A 156 1.85 0.80 5.21
CA ALA A 156 1.95 0.26 3.85
C ALA A 156 2.10 1.39 2.83
N PRO A 157 2.71 1.15 1.67
CA PRO A 157 2.63 2.09 0.56
C PRO A 157 1.21 2.08 -0.03
N GLY A 158 0.70 3.25 -0.38
CA GLY A 158 -0.56 3.43 -1.11
C GLY A 158 -0.36 4.32 -2.33
N ASN A 159 -1.31 4.23 -3.26
CA ASN A 159 -1.41 5.15 -4.38
C ASN A 159 -2.83 5.72 -4.44
N ASP A 160 -3.00 6.99 -4.08
CA ASP A 160 -4.28 7.68 -4.17
C ASP A 160 -4.53 8.19 -5.60
N VAL A 161 -4.88 7.24 -6.48
CA VAL A 161 -5.21 7.54 -7.87
C VAL A 161 -6.43 8.46 -7.91
N SER A 162 -6.25 9.60 -8.58
CA SER A 162 -7.19 10.71 -8.59
C SER A 162 -7.37 11.28 -9.99
N GLU A 163 -8.63 11.46 -10.42
CA GLU A 163 -8.98 12.18 -11.64
C GLU A 163 -9.24 13.64 -11.28
N ARG A 164 -8.44 14.56 -11.83
CA ARG A 164 -8.42 15.96 -11.37
C ARG A 164 -9.52 16.83 -11.96
N VAL A 165 -10.08 16.46 -13.09
CA VAL A 165 -11.20 17.19 -13.71
C VAL A 165 -12.47 16.95 -12.91
N TRP A 166 -12.68 15.75 -12.37
CA TRP A 166 -13.87 15.42 -11.57
C TRP A 166 -13.86 15.98 -10.14
N GLN A 167 -12.71 16.46 -9.66
CA GLN A 167 -12.54 17.03 -8.32
C GLN A 167 -12.89 18.53 -8.24
N GLN A 168 -13.13 19.18 -9.39
CA GLN A 168 -13.43 20.61 -9.52
C GLN A 168 -14.93 20.89 -9.43
#